data_AF-A0A9P0LL17-F1
#
_entry.id   AF-A0A9P0LL17-F1
#
_cell.length_a   1.000
_cell.length_b   1.000
_cell.length_c   1.000
_cell.angle_alpha   90.00
_cell.angle_beta   90.00
_cell.angle_gamma   90.00
#
_symmetry.space_group_name_H-M   'P 1'
#
loop_
_entity.id
_entity.type
_entity.pdbx_description
1 polymer ?
#
loop_
_entity_poly.entity_id
_entity_poly.type
_entity_poly.pdbx_seq_one_letter_code
_entity_poly.pdbx_strand_id
1 'polypeptide(L)'
;MHLLKQSTENRMNKWQWQSQTPMHVHAVATRYITAQLDQSRQLCQLLCKAATYEPRLEMDKGFIFINNLSDERRLIFFTILEKYYLATESIAFPVPQGFSSFFTFLGYKTLGFDMFMQYVNRNVFELQVDVMKIIMADTDNSKAGIQAKLQMLTALPRSRAKRLLNQWSHPISLMLRAREHSLNILSGVAGPPLGRSQGARRNKGYRGLTAFPSNENMSPLDTFLDLLTAKASLTDIDFGLLIEATEASMEEAMMNAK
;
A
#
# COMPACT_ATOMS: atom_id res chain seq x y z
N MET A 1 27.50 1.27 28.79
CA MET A 1 28.92 0.85 28.79
C MET A 1 29.14 -0.17 27.68
N HIS A 2 29.86 0.20 26.62
CA HIS A 2 30.64 -0.73 25.81
C HIS A 2 31.95 -0.02 25.49
N LEU A 3 33.04 -0.61 25.97
CA LEU A 3 34.39 -0.09 26.04
C LEU A 3 35.03 -0.02 24.66
N LEU A 4 35.49 1.18 24.26
CA LEU A 4 36.53 1.32 23.25
C LEU A 4 37.89 1.21 23.95
N LYS A 5 38.57 0.13 23.62
CA LYS A 5 39.91 -0.25 24.08
C LYS A 5 40.90 0.86 23.76
N GLN A 6 41.67 1.27 24.77
CA GLN A 6 42.81 2.19 24.66
C GLN A 6 43.75 1.78 23.52
N SER A 7 44.11 2.72 22.67
CA SER A 7 45.41 2.71 21.98
C SER A 7 46.06 4.07 22.13
N THR A 8 47.13 4.07 22.93
CA THR A 8 48.38 4.84 22.78
C THR A 8 48.29 6.36 22.62
N GLU A 9 48.86 7.02 23.63
CA GLU A 9 49.29 8.41 23.66
C GLU A 9 49.63 8.96 22.27
N ASN A 10 48.77 9.82 21.75
CA ASN A 10 49.10 10.65 20.61
C ASN A 10 49.08 12.09 21.11
N ARG A 11 50.27 12.71 21.19
CA ARG A 11 50.40 14.15 21.48
C ARG A 11 49.43 14.88 20.57
N MET A 12 48.41 15.50 21.14
CA MET A 12 47.43 16.30 20.41
C MET A 12 48.15 17.47 19.77
N ASN A 13 48.57 17.29 18.52
CA ASN A 13 48.93 18.41 17.66
C ASN A 13 47.67 19.25 17.52
N LYS A 14 47.75 20.50 18.01
CA LYS A 14 46.73 21.57 17.93
C LYS A 14 46.25 21.89 16.49
N TRP A 15 46.67 21.12 15.50
CA TRP A 15 46.50 21.33 14.05
C TRP A 15 45.72 20.20 13.34
N GLN A 16 45.06 19.29 14.06
CA GLN A 16 44.25 18.23 13.42
C GLN A 16 42.92 18.72 12.82
N TRP A 17 42.59 20.01 12.95
CA TRP A 17 41.44 20.62 12.28
C TRP A 17 41.58 20.68 10.75
N GLN A 18 42.76 20.38 10.19
CA GLN A 18 43.07 20.58 8.77
C GLN A 18 42.82 19.39 7.84
N SER A 19 42.52 18.18 8.33
CA SER A 19 42.15 17.05 7.46
C SER A 19 40.80 16.47 7.87
N GLN A 20 39.73 17.18 7.53
CA GLN A 20 38.39 16.58 7.53
C GLN A 20 38.37 15.48 6.47
N THR A 21 38.70 14.26 6.87
CA THR A 21 38.59 13.11 5.97
C THR A 21 37.12 12.93 5.59
N PRO A 22 36.81 12.46 4.37
CA PRO A 22 35.43 12.19 3.97
C PRO A 22 34.68 11.28 4.96
N MET A 23 35.41 10.36 5.63
CA MET A 23 34.87 9.52 6.69
C MET A 23 34.44 10.31 7.93
N HIS A 24 35.19 11.34 8.34
CA HIS A 24 34.81 12.17 9.48
C HIS A 24 33.54 12.98 9.19
N VAL A 25 33.45 13.59 8.00
CA VAL A 25 32.26 14.32 7.56
C VAL A 25 31.04 13.39 7.51
N HIS A 26 31.20 12.18 6.96
CA HIS A 26 30.15 11.17 6.96
C HIS A 26 29.70 10.80 8.38
N ALA A 27 30.63 10.51 9.30
CA ALA A 27 30.30 10.16 10.67
C ALA A 27 29.57 11.28 11.43
N VAL A 28 29.96 12.54 11.23
CA VAL A 28 29.29 13.70 11.82
C VAL A 28 27.90 13.88 11.22
N ALA A 29 27.75 13.78 9.90
CA ALA A 29 26.47 13.86 9.21
C ALA A 29 25.50 12.77 9.68
N THR A 30 25.96 11.52 9.79
CA THR A 30 25.14 10.42 10.30
C THR A 30 24.66 10.70 11.72
N ARG A 31 25.55 11.14 12.62
CA ARG A 31 25.17 11.48 14.01
C ARG A 31 24.15 12.62 14.07
N TYR A 32 24.32 13.63 13.22
CA TYR A 32 23.39 14.75 13.12
C TYR A 32 22.00 14.28 12.69
N ILE A 33 21.91 13.49 11.62
CA ILE A 33 20.63 12.96 11.11
C ILE A 33 19.96 12.06 12.16
N THR A 34 20.72 11.20 12.84
CA THR A 34 20.15 10.35 13.91
C THR A 34 19.62 11.17 15.07
N ALA A 35 20.33 12.24 15.48
CA ALA A 35 19.87 13.11 16.55
C ALA A 35 18.60 13.89 16.14
N GLN A 36 18.49 14.34 14.89
CA GLN A 36 17.29 14.98 14.36
C GLN A 36 16.08 14.03 14.36
N LEU A 37 16.27 12.77 13.96
CA LEU A 37 15.22 11.75 13.99
C LEU A 37 14.75 11.42 15.42
N ASP A 38 15.68 11.36 16.37
CA ASP A 38 15.33 11.13 17.78
C ASP A 38 14.56 12.33 18.36
N GLN A 39 14.97 13.55 18.03
CA GLN A 39 14.26 14.77 18.40
C GLN A 39 12.85 14.83 17.80
N SER A 40 12.70 14.47 16.53
CA SER A 40 11.39 14.46 15.88
C SER A 40 10.43 13.47 16.51
N ARG A 41 10.94 12.27 16.86
CA ARG A 41 10.17 11.27 17.61
C ARG A 41 9.71 11.79 18.97
N GLN A 42 10.62 12.40 19.75
CA GLN A 42 10.28 12.91 21.08
C GLN A 42 9.25 14.05 21.01
N LEU A 43 9.42 14.97 20.06
CA LEU A 43 8.50 16.09 19.87
C LEU A 43 7.11 15.59 19.45
N CYS A 44 7.04 14.67 18.49
CA CYS A 44 5.76 14.08 18.08
C CYS A 44 5.08 13.33 19.24
N GLN A 45 5.84 12.60 20.08
CA GLN A 45 5.28 11.94 21.26
C GLN A 45 4.73 12.94 22.28
N LEU A 46 5.48 14.02 22.54
CA LEU A 46 5.05 15.09 23.43
C LEU A 46 3.77 15.76 22.92
N LEU A 47 3.72 16.04 21.61
CA LEU A 47 2.56 16.64 20.96
C LEU A 47 1.33 15.73 21.06
N CYS A 48 1.49 14.43 20.79
CA CYS A 48 0.41 13.47 20.96
C CYS A 48 -0.09 13.46 22.40
N LYS A 49 0.81 13.36 23.39
CA LYS A 49 0.43 13.38 24.81
C LYS A 49 -0.28 14.67 25.22
N ALA A 50 0.15 15.81 24.69
CA ALA A 50 -0.46 17.10 24.97
C ALA A 50 -1.86 17.23 24.34
N ALA A 51 -2.03 16.74 23.10
CA ALA A 51 -3.28 16.81 22.37
C ALA A 51 -4.33 15.82 22.89
N THR A 52 -3.91 14.70 23.47
CA THR A 52 -4.80 13.57 23.81
C THR A 52 -5.01 13.40 25.31
N TYR A 53 -4.74 14.43 26.12
CA TYR A 53 -4.70 14.41 27.59
C TYR A 53 -5.80 13.53 28.22
N GLU A 54 -5.51 12.25 28.42
CA GLU A 54 -6.39 11.29 29.07
C GLU A 54 -5.56 10.10 29.59
N PRO A 55 -5.37 9.98 30.91
CA PRO A 55 -4.53 8.93 31.52
C PRO A 55 -4.96 7.49 31.19
N ARG A 56 -6.22 7.28 30.78
CA ARG A 56 -6.77 5.95 30.44
C ARG A 56 -6.40 5.50 29.03
N LEU A 57 -6.12 6.42 28.11
CA LEU A 57 -5.77 6.12 26.72
C LEU A 57 -4.27 5.83 26.51
N GLU A 58 -3.43 5.94 27.55
CA GLU A 58 -1.99 5.64 27.45
C GLU A 58 -1.67 4.17 27.10
N MET A 59 -2.66 3.28 27.22
CA MET A 59 -2.52 1.86 26.90
C MET A 59 -2.69 1.56 25.40
N ASP A 60 -3.56 2.29 24.70
CA ASP A 60 -3.86 2.02 23.30
C ASP A 60 -2.85 2.70 22.39
N LYS A 61 -2.26 1.93 21.47
CA LYS A 61 -1.26 2.42 20.52
C LYS A 61 -1.70 2.15 19.09
N GLY A 62 -1.24 2.99 18.17
CA GLY A 62 -1.50 2.83 16.73
C GLY A 62 -2.94 3.15 16.33
N PHE A 63 -3.50 2.38 15.41
CA PHE A 63 -4.81 2.71 14.82
C PHE A 63 -6.00 2.50 15.77
N ILE A 64 -5.87 1.59 16.75
CA ILE A 64 -6.90 1.35 17.77
C ILE A 64 -7.14 2.61 18.60
N PHE A 65 -6.06 3.33 18.92
CA PHE A 65 -6.15 4.61 19.62
C PHE A 65 -7.03 5.62 18.88
N ILE A 66 -6.90 5.71 17.55
CA ILE A 66 -7.72 6.62 16.73
C ILE A 66 -9.19 6.22 16.79
N ASN A 67 -9.49 4.92 16.73
CA ASN A 67 -10.87 4.42 16.80
C ASN A 67 -11.54 4.72 18.15
N ASN A 68 -10.77 4.75 19.25
CA ASN A 68 -11.30 5.00 20.59
C ASN A 68 -11.53 6.48 20.90
N LEU A 69 -11.00 7.40 20.08
CA LEU A 69 -11.26 8.84 20.22
C LEU A 69 -12.67 9.21 19.75
N SER A 70 -13.30 10.17 20.43
CA SER A 70 -14.52 10.83 19.95
C SER A 70 -14.25 11.68 18.72
N ASP A 71 -15.27 11.92 17.88
CA ASP A 71 -15.10 12.63 16.61
C ASP A 71 -14.57 14.06 16.78
N GLU A 72 -15.04 14.79 17.80
CA GLU A 72 -14.51 16.13 18.13
C GLU A 72 -13.02 16.11 18.47
N ARG A 73 -12.59 15.11 19.25
CA ARG A 73 -11.19 14.95 19.64
C ARG A 73 -10.34 14.52 18.46
N ARG A 74 -10.85 13.65 17.58
CA ARG A 74 -10.16 13.30 16.33
C ARG A 74 -9.92 14.53 15.46
N LEU A 75 -10.89 15.44 15.36
CA LEU A 75 -10.75 16.68 14.59
C LEU A 75 -9.69 17.62 15.19
N ILE A 76 -9.71 17.81 16.51
CA ILE A 76 -8.69 18.62 17.20
C ILE A 76 -7.31 17.99 17.00
N PHE A 77 -7.20 16.67 17.20
CA PHE A 77 -5.95 15.95 17.05
C PHE A 77 -5.43 15.97 15.61
N PHE A 78 -6.30 15.80 14.63
CA PHE A 78 -5.98 15.94 13.20
C PHE A 78 -5.44 17.34 12.90
N THR A 79 -6.13 18.39 13.38
CA THR A 79 -5.71 19.78 13.15
C THR A 79 -4.32 20.05 13.73
N ILE A 80 -4.03 19.56 14.93
CA ILE A 80 -2.73 19.71 15.57
C ILE A 80 -1.64 18.98 14.76
N LEU A 81 -1.90 17.73 14.36
CA LEU A 81 -0.94 16.96 13.56
C LEU A 81 -0.74 17.51 12.14
N GLU A 82 -1.77 18.10 11.55
CA GLU A 82 -1.67 18.80 10.27
C GLU A 82 -0.74 20.02 10.38
N LYS A 83 -0.90 20.85 11.41
CA LYS A 83 0.01 21.99 11.63
C LYS A 83 1.44 21.52 11.90
N TYR A 84 1.61 20.43 12.64
CA TYR A 84 2.91 19.81 12.82
C TYR A 84 3.52 19.34 11.50
N TYR A 85 2.76 18.62 10.67
CA TYR A 85 3.22 18.15 9.37
C TYR A 85 3.64 19.30 8.46
N LEU A 86 2.79 20.33 8.33
CA LEU A 86 3.11 21.54 7.54
C LEU A 86 4.37 22.24 8.05
N ALA A 87 4.54 22.35 9.37
CA ALA A 87 5.75 22.90 9.96
C ALA A 87 6.97 22.06 9.58
N THR A 88 6.92 20.74 9.75
CA THR A 88 8.03 19.86 9.40
C THR A 88 8.38 19.90 7.91
N GLU A 89 7.39 19.98 7.02
CA GLU A 89 7.59 20.10 5.59
C GLU A 89 8.27 21.43 5.23
N SER A 90 7.84 22.54 5.85
CA SER A 90 8.38 23.89 5.57
C SER A 90 9.87 24.04 5.89
N ILE A 91 10.35 23.35 6.93
CA ILE A 91 11.76 23.38 7.35
C ILE A 91 12.53 22.12 6.92
N ALA A 92 11.93 21.25 6.11
CA ALA A 92 12.48 19.96 5.70
C ALA A 92 12.96 19.10 6.89
N PHE A 93 12.25 19.16 8.01
CA PHE A 93 12.57 18.40 9.21
C PHE A 93 11.99 16.99 9.13
N PRO A 94 12.74 15.94 9.54
CA PRO A 94 12.30 14.57 9.31
C PRO A 94 11.13 14.20 10.22
N VAL A 95 10.13 13.53 9.65
CA VAL A 95 9.00 12.97 10.42
C VAL A 95 9.35 11.61 11.03
N PRO A 96 8.77 11.24 12.18
CA PRO A 96 8.99 9.94 12.79
C PRO A 96 8.53 8.77 11.90
N GLN A 97 9.21 7.63 12.00
CA GLN A 97 8.78 6.42 11.31
C GLN A 97 7.35 6.02 11.72
N GLY A 98 6.51 5.75 10.73
CA GLY A 98 5.10 5.38 10.91
C GLY A 98 4.15 6.58 11.05
N PHE A 99 4.66 7.81 11.13
CA PHE A 99 3.84 9.02 11.18
C PHE A 99 2.89 9.12 9.98
N SER A 100 3.40 9.00 8.75
CA SER A 100 2.58 9.12 7.53
C SER A 100 1.42 8.13 7.50
N SER A 101 1.66 6.89 7.95
CA SER A 101 0.63 5.86 8.05
C SER A 101 -0.43 6.21 9.08
N PHE A 102 -0.01 6.62 10.28
CA PHE A 102 -0.90 7.04 11.37
C PHE A 102 -1.74 8.25 10.97
N PHE A 103 -1.10 9.27 10.41
CA PHE A 103 -1.72 10.51 9.99
C PHE A 103 -2.74 10.28 8.86
N THR A 104 -2.42 9.41 7.89
CA THR A 104 -3.35 9.01 6.83
C THR A 104 -4.60 8.32 7.39
N PHE A 105 -4.45 7.38 8.33
CA PHE A 105 -5.60 6.72 8.95
C PHE A 105 -6.45 7.68 9.80
N LEU A 106 -5.80 8.60 10.53
CA LEU A 106 -6.50 9.65 11.26
C LEU A 106 -7.29 10.55 10.31
N GLY A 107 -6.69 10.95 9.19
CA GLY A 107 -7.36 11.72 8.14
C GLY A 107 -8.59 11.01 7.59
N TYR A 108 -8.49 9.70 7.29
CA TYR A 108 -9.62 8.90 6.82
C TYR A 108 -10.77 8.84 7.83
N LYS A 109 -10.48 8.69 9.13
CA LYS A 109 -11.52 8.64 10.18
C LYS A 109 -12.12 10.00 10.54
N THR A 110 -11.49 11.10 10.14
CA THR A 110 -11.86 12.45 10.57
C THR A 110 -12.48 13.28 9.43
N LEU A 111 -12.00 13.10 8.21
CA LEU A 111 -12.41 13.88 7.04
C LEU A 111 -13.47 13.15 6.21
N GLY A 112 -14.31 13.91 5.52
CA GLY A 112 -15.15 13.35 4.45
C GLY A 112 -14.29 12.79 3.31
N PHE A 113 -14.80 11.78 2.61
CA PHE A 113 -14.04 11.05 1.58
C PHE A 113 -13.48 11.94 0.47
N ASP A 114 -14.25 12.91 -0.02
CA ASP A 114 -13.78 13.84 -1.06
C ASP A 114 -12.60 14.69 -0.58
N MET A 115 -12.66 15.17 0.66
CA MET A 115 -11.56 15.92 1.28
C MET A 115 -10.35 15.02 1.47
N PHE A 116 -10.54 13.81 1.98
CA PHE A 116 -9.47 12.82 2.11
C PHE A 116 -8.76 12.55 0.79
N MET A 117 -9.50 12.37 -0.30
CA MET A 117 -8.93 12.17 -1.64
C MET A 117 -8.16 13.39 -2.14
N GLN A 118 -8.57 14.62 -1.80
CA GLN A 118 -7.78 15.81 -2.14
C GLN A 118 -6.40 15.79 -1.47
N TYR A 119 -6.29 15.34 -0.22
CA TYR A 119 -5.02 15.22 0.49
C TYR A 119 -4.15 14.11 -0.10
N VAL A 120 -4.74 12.99 -0.50
CA VAL A 120 -4.04 11.91 -1.24
C VAL A 120 -3.48 12.44 -2.56
N ASN A 121 -4.29 13.13 -3.35
CA ASN A 121 -3.86 13.66 -4.65
C ASN A 121 -2.76 14.73 -4.53
N ARG A 122 -2.69 15.43 -3.40
CA ARG A 122 -1.62 16.39 -3.08
C ARG A 122 -0.40 15.75 -2.41
N ASN A 123 -0.35 14.42 -2.30
CA ASN A 123 0.71 13.65 -1.65
C ASN A 123 0.92 13.98 -0.15
N VAL A 124 -0.07 14.58 0.51
CA VAL A 124 -0.04 14.80 1.96
C VAL A 124 -0.30 13.48 2.70
N PHE A 125 -1.26 12.71 2.20
CA PHE A 125 -1.53 11.36 2.70
C PHE A 125 -0.83 10.30 1.85
N GLU A 126 0.05 9.54 2.49
CA GLU A 126 0.68 8.39 1.88
C GLU A 126 -0.16 7.13 2.12
N LEU A 127 -0.81 6.66 1.05
CA LEU A 127 -1.55 5.39 1.07
C LEU A 127 -0.59 4.20 1.11
N GLN A 128 -0.02 3.92 2.28
CA GLN A 128 0.83 2.74 2.50
C GLN A 128 -0.02 1.45 2.53
N VAL A 129 0.58 0.31 2.18
CA VAL A 129 -0.15 -0.97 2.04
C VAL A 129 -0.91 -1.33 3.32
N ASP A 130 -0.28 -1.17 4.49
CA ASP A 130 -0.85 -1.62 5.75
C ASP A 130 -2.02 -0.76 6.22
N VAL A 131 -1.94 0.56 6.03
CA VAL A 131 -3.06 1.47 6.26
C VAL A 131 -4.20 1.19 5.29
N MET A 132 -3.87 1.01 4.01
CA MET A 132 -4.87 0.76 2.99
C MET A 132 -5.64 -0.53 3.24
N LYS A 133 -4.99 -1.60 3.72
CA LYS A 133 -5.69 -2.83 4.14
C LYS A 133 -6.75 -2.57 5.19
N ILE A 134 -6.41 -1.76 6.20
CA ILE A 134 -7.32 -1.44 7.31
C ILE A 134 -8.48 -0.59 6.80
N ILE A 135 -8.19 0.43 5.99
CA ILE A 135 -9.22 1.26 5.35
C ILE A 135 -10.14 0.41 4.48
N MET A 136 -9.61 -0.45 3.61
CA MET A 136 -10.41 -1.31 2.73
C MET A 136 -11.26 -2.33 3.50
N ALA A 137 -10.80 -2.80 4.66
CA ALA A 137 -11.55 -3.69 5.53
C ALA A 137 -12.66 -2.96 6.30
N ASP A 138 -12.43 -1.70 6.65
CA ASP A 138 -13.38 -0.83 7.35
C ASP A 138 -14.46 -0.26 6.41
N THR A 139 -14.13 0.00 5.14
CA THR A 139 -15.10 0.41 4.12
C THR A 139 -16.00 -0.76 3.76
N ASP A 140 -17.31 -0.51 3.69
CA ASP A 140 -18.33 -1.47 3.31
C ASP A 140 -18.21 -1.94 1.85
N ASN A 141 -18.92 -3.02 1.52
CA ASN A 141 -18.99 -3.56 0.16
C ASN A 141 -20.24 -3.07 -0.60
N SER A 142 -20.81 -1.92 -0.23
CA SER A 142 -21.84 -1.26 -1.04
C SER A 142 -21.24 -0.75 -2.37
N LYS A 143 -22.09 -0.43 -3.36
CA LYS A 143 -21.64 0.14 -4.64
C LYS A 143 -20.78 1.41 -4.43
N ALA A 144 -21.16 2.26 -3.47
CA ALA A 144 -20.41 3.46 -3.10
C ALA A 144 -19.07 3.13 -2.42
N GLY A 145 -19.06 2.18 -1.48
CA GLY A 145 -17.83 1.73 -0.81
C GLY A 145 -16.83 1.08 -1.77
N ILE A 146 -17.31 0.27 -2.71
CA ILE A 146 -16.51 -0.30 -3.79
C ILE A 146 -15.90 0.81 -4.66
N GLN A 147 -16.70 1.80 -5.07
CA GLN A 147 -16.20 2.92 -5.85
C GLN A 147 -15.10 3.70 -5.10
N ALA A 148 -15.30 3.94 -3.80
CA ALA A 148 -14.29 4.57 -2.94
C ALA A 148 -12.99 3.75 -2.88
N LYS A 149 -13.08 2.42 -2.68
CA LYS A 149 -11.93 1.50 -2.71
C LYS A 149 -11.17 1.60 -4.04
N LEU A 150 -11.90 1.58 -5.16
CA LEU A 150 -11.30 1.70 -6.49
C LEU A 150 -10.62 3.05 -6.71
N GLN A 151 -11.24 4.16 -6.31
CA GLN A 151 -10.64 5.50 -6.43
C GLN A 151 -9.34 5.63 -5.63
N MET A 152 -9.29 5.07 -4.42
CA MET A 152 -8.06 5.02 -3.64
C MET A 152 -7.00 4.13 -4.31
N LEU A 153 -7.40 2.98 -4.88
CA LEU A 153 -6.48 2.09 -5.60
C LEU A 153 -5.90 2.74 -6.86
N THR A 154 -6.65 3.60 -7.57
CA THR A 154 -6.14 4.31 -8.75
C THR A 154 -5.14 5.42 -8.40
N ALA A 155 -5.20 5.96 -7.18
CA ALA A 155 -4.22 6.94 -6.71
C ALA A 155 -2.87 6.30 -6.36
N LEU A 156 -2.80 4.97 -6.26
CA LEU A 156 -1.59 4.24 -5.88
C LEU A 156 -0.67 3.91 -7.05
N PRO A 157 0.65 3.81 -6.81
CA PRO A 157 1.55 3.20 -7.78
C PRO A 157 1.10 1.78 -8.11
N ARG A 158 1.21 1.41 -9.41
CA ARG A 158 0.73 0.12 -9.96
C ARG A 158 1.14 -1.10 -9.14
N SER A 159 2.40 -1.15 -8.69
CA SER A 159 2.93 -2.26 -7.89
C SER A 159 2.23 -2.39 -6.53
N ARG A 160 1.88 -1.28 -5.88
CA ARG A 160 1.19 -1.25 -4.59
C ARG A 160 -0.28 -1.61 -4.77
N ALA A 161 -0.94 -1.04 -5.78
CA ALA A 161 -2.32 -1.34 -6.12
C ALA A 161 -2.52 -2.84 -6.41
N LYS A 162 -1.62 -3.44 -7.21
CA LYS A 162 -1.66 -4.88 -7.53
C LYS A 162 -1.57 -5.78 -6.30
N ARG A 163 -0.70 -5.44 -5.33
CA ARG A 163 -0.58 -6.20 -4.07
C ARG A 163 -1.87 -6.17 -3.25
N LEU A 164 -2.54 -5.01 -3.22
CA LEU A 164 -3.80 -4.84 -2.50
C LEU A 164 -4.95 -5.54 -3.21
N LEU A 165 -5.03 -5.44 -4.55
CA LEU A 165 -6.01 -6.17 -5.36
C LEU A 165 -5.89 -7.68 -5.13
N ASN A 166 -4.68 -8.24 -5.15
CA ASN A 166 -4.47 -9.67 -4.90
C ASN A 166 -4.95 -10.14 -3.51
N GLN A 167 -5.02 -9.24 -2.52
CA GLN A 167 -5.46 -9.54 -1.16
C GLN A 167 -6.96 -9.27 -0.94
N TRP A 168 -7.58 -8.48 -1.82
CA TRP A 168 -8.99 -8.15 -1.74
C TRP A 168 -9.85 -9.22 -2.41
N SER A 169 -10.51 -10.05 -1.60
CA SER A 169 -11.42 -11.10 -2.05
C SER A 169 -12.78 -10.54 -2.45
N HIS A 170 -12.85 -9.90 -3.62
CA HIS A 170 -14.08 -9.34 -4.19
C HIS A 170 -14.18 -9.67 -5.68
N PRO A 171 -15.38 -9.95 -6.23
CA PRO A 171 -15.60 -10.23 -7.66
C PRO A 171 -14.92 -9.24 -8.60
N ILE A 172 -15.08 -7.93 -8.33
CA ILE A 172 -14.43 -6.88 -9.12
C ILE A 172 -12.90 -6.97 -9.09
N SER A 173 -12.31 -7.32 -7.94
CA SER A 173 -10.85 -7.51 -7.85
C SER A 173 -10.40 -8.66 -8.73
N LEU A 174 -11.11 -9.78 -8.69
CA LEU A 174 -10.87 -10.95 -9.53
C LEU A 174 -10.96 -10.59 -11.03
N MET A 175 -12.01 -9.87 -11.42
CA MET A 175 -12.20 -9.38 -12.79
C MET A 175 -11.07 -8.45 -13.25
N LEU A 176 -10.65 -7.51 -12.40
CA LEU A 176 -9.54 -6.60 -12.71
C LEU A 176 -8.21 -7.35 -12.86
N ARG A 177 -7.95 -8.34 -11.99
CA ARG A 177 -6.76 -9.19 -12.08
C ARG A 177 -6.75 -10.03 -13.35
N ALA A 178 -7.90 -10.62 -13.73
CA ALA A 178 -8.06 -11.38 -14.97
C ALA A 178 -7.85 -10.51 -16.22
N ARG A 179 -8.39 -9.28 -16.22
CA ARG A 179 -8.19 -8.30 -17.31
C ARG A 179 -6.72 -7.89 -17.41
N GLU A 180 -6.07 -7.59 -16.29
CA GLU A 180 -4.64 -7.26 -16.27
C GLU A 180 -3.79 -8.43 -16.77
N HIS A 181 -4.10 -9.66 -16.32
CA HIS A 181 -3.41 -10.88 -16.74
C HIS A 181 -3.50 -11.09 -18.25
N SER A 182 -4.71 -11.00 -18.80
CA SER A 182 -4.96 -11.10 -20.24
C SER A 182 -4.22 -10.03 -21.03
N LEU A 183 -4.25 -8.78 -20.55
CA LEU A 183 -3.57 -7.66 -21.22
C LEU A 183 -2.05 -7.84 -21.21
N ASN A 184 -1.46 -8.36 -20.13
CA ASN A 184 -0.03 -8.65 -20.08
C ASN A 184 0.37 -9.73 -21.10
N ILE A 185 -0.44 -10.79 -21.23
CA ILE A 185 -0.25 -11.83 -22.26
C ILE A 185 -0.35 -11.22 -23.68
N LEU A 186 -1.42 -10.48 -23.95
CA LEU A 186 -1.66 -9.91 -25.28
C LEU A 186 -0.63 -8.87 -25.70
N SER A 187 -0.06 -8.13 -24.73
CA SER A 187 0.99 -7.14 -24.96
C SER A 187 2.40 -7.73 -25.04
N GLY A 188 2.57 -9.04 -24.81
CA GLY A 188 3.88 -9.70 -24.79
C GLY A 188 4.77 -9.28 -23.62
N VAL A 189 4.22 -8.57 -22.62
CA VAL A 189 4.92 -8.27 -21.38
C VAL A 189 4.87 -9.52 -20.52
N ALA A 190 5.95 -10.31 -20.55
CA ALA A 190 6.09 -11.47 -19.68
C ALA A 190 5.83 -11.04 -18.24
N GLY A 191 4.74 -11.54 -17.66
CA GLY A 191 4.41 -11.30 -16.26
C GLY A 191 5.58 -11.74 -15.36
N PRO A 192 5.77 -11.14 -14.18
CA PRO A 192 6.78 -11.61 -13.26
C PRO A 192 6.57 -13.10 -12.97
N PRO A 193 7.64 -13.91 -12.83
CA PRO A 193 7.53 -15.34 -12.61
C PRO A 193 6.71 -15.58 -11.35
N LEU A 194 5.56 -16.25 -11.52
CA LEU A 194 4.63 -16.56 -10.45
C LEU A 194 5.33 -17.45 -9.41
N GLY A 195 5.60 -16.87 -8.24
CA GLY A 195 5.83 -17.63 -7.02
C GLY A 195 4.59 -18.47 -6.72
N ARG A 196 4.80 -19.78 -6.60
CA ARG A 196 3.87 -20.84 -6.21
C ARG A 196 2.70 -20.34 -5.34
N SER A 197 1.53 -20.14 -5.94
CA SER A 197 0.27 -20.37 -5.24
C SER A 197 0.02 -21.89 -5.27
N GLN A 198 0.39 -22.55 -4.18
CA GLN A 198 -0.11 -23.89 -3.89
C GLN A 198 -1.59 -23.77 -3.53
N GLY A 199 -2.46 -24.30 -4.37
CA GLY A 199 -3.89 -24.41 -4.07
C GLY A 199 -4.69 -24.90 -5.28
N ALA A 200 -5.06 -26.17 -5.25
CA ALA A 200 -6.05 -26.81 -6.13
C ALA A 200 -5.70 -26.92 -7.63
N ARG A 201 -4.77 -27.83 -7.95
CA ARG A 201 -4.89 -28.63 -9.18
C ARG A 201 -6.21 -29.40 -9.14
N ARG A 202 -7.25 -28.89 -9.80
CA ARG A 202 -8.35 -29.72 -10.31
C ARG A 202 -8.30 -29.69 -11.84
N ASN A 203 -7.31 -30.41 -12.36
CA ASN A 203 -7.31 -30.86 -13.75
C ASN A 203 -8.44 -31.89 -13.90
N LYS A 204 -9.63 -31.44 -14.29
CA LYS A 204 -10.64 -32.31 -14.91
C LYS A 204 -10.64 -31.96 -16.40
N GLY A 205 -10.25 -32.93 -17.21
CA GLY A 205 -9.62 -32.72 -18.50
C GLY A 205 -10.39 -31.86 -19.50
N TYR A 206 -9.71 -30.83 -20.01
CA TYR A 206 -9.98 -30.26 -21.32
C TYR A 206 -9.21 -31.09 -22.38
N ARG A 207 -9.87 -32.14 -22.88
CA ARG A 207 -9.52 -32.76 -24.16
C ARG A 207 -10.21 -31.94 -25.24
N GLY A 208 -9.45 -31.17 -26.02
CA GLY A 208 -9.97 -30.59 -27.26
C GLY A 208 -9.47 -29.20 -27.63
N LEU A 209 -8.16 -28.94 -27.61
CA LEU A 209 -7.57 -27.83 -28.35
C LEU A 209 -7.04 -28.37 -29.68
N THR A 210 -7.94 -28.74 -30.59
CA THR A 210 -7.58 -28.98 -31.99
C THR A 210 -7.78 -27.69 -32.75
N ALA A 211 -6.68 -27.18 -33.30
CA ALA A 211 -6.60 -26.08 -34.23
C ALA A 211 -7.77 -26.08 -35.24
N PHE A 212 -8.42 -24.92 -35.35
CA PHE A 212 -9.48 -24.51 -36.28
C PHE A 212 -9.95 -25.56 -37.31
N PRO A 213 -11.27 -25.82 -37.38
CA PRO A 213 -12.10 -24.98 -38.23
C PRO A 213 -13.46 -24.58 -37.64
N SER A 214 -13.98 -23.50 -38.20
CA SER A 214 -15.23 -22.80 -37.94
C SER A 214 -16.49 -23.68 -38.06
N ASN A 215 -17.51 -23.33 -37.28
CA ASN A 215 -18.90 -23.81 -37.25
C ASN A 215 -19.20 -24.85 -36.16
N GLU A 216 -19.23 -24.39 -34.90
CA GLU A 216 -20.22 -24.81 -33.89
C GLU A 216 -20.02 -23.88 -32.69
N ASN A 217 -21.05 -23.11 -32.34
CA ASN A 217 -21.20 -22.14 -31.25
C ASN A 217 -20.20 -22.21 -30.07
N MET A 218 -18.91 -21.92 -30.29
CA MET A 218 -17.93 -21.77 -29.23
C MET A 218 -18.41 -20.64 -28.33
N SER A 219 -18.43 -20.87 -27.01
CA SER A 219 -18.72 -19.79 -26.07
C SER A 219 -17.74 -18.66 -26.36
N PRO A 220 -18.16 -17.37 -26.28
CA PRO A 220 -17.24 -16.25 -26.44
C PRO A 220 -15.99 -16.35 -25.56
N LEU A 221 -16.11 -17.03 -24.41
CA LEU A 221 -14.99 -17.36 -23.53
C LEU A 221 -14.01 -18.37 -24.18
N ASP A 222 -14.50 -19.43 -24.80
CA ASP A 222 -13.65 -20.46 -25.41
C ASP A 222 -12.84 -19.88 -26.57
N THR A 223 -13.48 -19.04 -27.40
CA THR A 223 -12.79 -18.32 -28.49
C THR A 223 -11.69 -17.40 -27.94
N PHE A 224 -11.95 -16.74 -26.81
CA PHE A 224 -10.96 -15.89 -26.16
C PHE A 224 -9.78 -16.68 -25.58
N LEU A 225 -10.03 -17.82 -24.95
CA LEU A 225 -8.98 -18.70 -24.42
C LEU A 225 -8.11 -19.30 -25.53
N ASP A 226 -8.70 -19.63 -26.67
CA ASP A 226 -7.98 -20.09 -27.86
C ASP A 226 -7.02 -19.00 -28.37
N LEU A 227 -7.48 -17.76 -28.43
CA LEU A 227 -6.67 -16.61 -28.84
C LEU A 227 -5.50 -16.35 -27.89
N LEU A 228 -5.70 -16.50 -26.58
CA LEU A 228 -4.62 -16.38 -25.59
C LEU A 228 -3.59 -17.49 -25.75
N THR A 229 -4.04 -18.72 -25.96
CA THR A 229 -3.18 -19.89 -26.17
C THR A 229 -2.39 -19.79 -27.48
N ALA A 230 -2.93 -19.09 -28.49
CA ALA A 230 -2.21 -18.79 -29.73
C ALA A 230 -1.08 -17.75 -29.55
N LYS A 231 -1.10 -16.97 -28.46
CA LYS A 231 -0.19 -15.84 -28.21
C LYS A 231 0.83 -16.07 -27.10
N ALA A 232 0.61 -17.02 -26.20
CA ALA A 232 1.52 -17.33 -25.10
C ALA A 232 1.61 -18.82 -24.83
N SER A 233 2.68 -19.21 -24.13
CA SER A 233 2.83 -20.58 -23.62
C SER A 233 1.71 -20.89 -22.62
N LEU A 234 1.23 -22.13 -22.64
CA LEU A 234 0.24 -22.64 -21.67
C LEU A 234 0.70 -22.48 -20.21
N THR A 235 1.99 -22.36 -19.96
CA THR A 235 2.57 -22.15 -18.62
C THR A 235 2.31 -20.76 -18.06
N ASP A 236 2.03 -19.79 -18.92
CA ASP A 236 1.95 -18.37 -18.56
C ASP A 236 0.49 -17.91 -18.41
N ILE A 237 -0.46 -18.80 -18.72
CA ILE A 237 -1.90 -18.51 -18.70
C ILE A 237 -2.53 -19.13 -17.44
N ASP A 238 -3.10 -18.29 -16.59
CA ASP A 238 -3.92 -18.71 -15.46
C ASP A 238 -5.39 -18.85 -15.89
N PHE A 239 -5.71 -20.00 -16.47
CA PHE A 239 -7.08 -20.32 -16.90
C PHE A 239 -8.09 -20.30 -15.74
N GLY A 240 -7.64 -20.69 -14.53
CA GLY A 240 -8.49 -20.69 -13.34
C GLY A 240 -8.98 -19.28 -13.01
N LEU A 241 -8.05 -18.31 -12.97
CA LEU A 241 -8.38 -16.91 -12.75
C LEU A 241 -9.33 -16.35 -13.81
N LEU A 242 -9.14 -16.71 -15.09
CA LEU A 242 -9.97 -16.20 -16.19
C LEU A 242 -11.40 -16.76 -16.15
N ILE A 243 -11.55 -18.04 -15.85
CA ILE A 243 -12.86 -18.69 -15.74
C ILE A 243 -13.60 -18.14 -14.52
N GLU A 244 -12.96 -18.12 -13.35
CA GLU A 244 -13.57 -17.61 -12.10
C GLU A 244 -14.00 -16.14 -12.27
N ALA A 245 -13.19 -15.31 -12.93
CA ALA A 245 -13.54 -13.92 -13.23
C ALA A 245 -14.74 -13.79 -14.16
N THR A 246 -14.88 -14.71 -15.11
CA THR A 246 -15.99 -14.72 -16.05
C THR A 246 -17.28 -15.14 -15.36
N GLU A 247 -17.22 -16.19 -14.53
CA GLU A 247 -18.34 -16.63 -13.69
C GLU A 247 -18.79 -15.51 -12.75
N ALA A 248 -17.85 -14.89 -12.03
CA ALA A 248 -18.14 -13.75 -11.14
C ALA A 248 -18.77 -12.55 -11.89
N SER A 249 -18.33 -12.28 -13.12
CA SER A 249 -18.91 -11.23 -13.95
C SER A 249 -20.34 -11.56 -14.41
N MET A 250 -20.64 -12.83 -14.68
CA MET A 250 -21.98 -13.27 -15.05
C MET A 250 -22.93 -13.18 -13.86
N GLU A 251 -22.50 -13.61 -12.68
CA GLU A 251 -23.28 -13.51 -11.44
C GLU A 251 -23.63 -12.05 -11.10
N GLU A 252 -22.66 -11.13 -11.23
CA GLU A 252 -22.91 -9.69 -11.03
C GLU A 252 -23.89 -9.12 -12.06
N ALA A 253 -23.79 -9.52 -13.34
CA ALA A 253 -24.72 -9.10 -14.38
C ALA A 253 -26.15 -9.61 -14.12
N MET A 254 -26.30 -10.85 -13.65
CA MET A 254 -27.60 -11.42 -13.30
C MET A 254 -28.24 -10.77 -12.08
N MET A 255 -27.43 -10.35 -11.08
CA MET A 255 -27.94 -9.64 -9.91
C MET A 255 -28.39 -8.20 -10.22
N ASN A 256 -27.78 -7.53 -11.19
CA ASN A 256 -28.18 -6.18 -11.60
C ASN A 256 -29.36 -6.15 -12.59
N ALA A 257 -29.77 -7.31 -13.12
CA ALA A 257 -30.89 -7.44 -14.06
C ALA A 257 -32.24 -7.76 -13.38
N LYS A 258 -32.25 -7.99 -12.06
CA LYS A 258 -33.44 -8.12 -11.23
C LYS A 258 -33.73 -6.80 -10.51
#